data_AF-A0A937AJB5-F1
#
_entry.id   AF-A0A937AJB5-F1
#
_cell.length_a   1.000
_cell.length_b   1.000
_cell.length_c   1.000
_cell.angle_alpha   90.00
_cell.angle_beta   90.00
_cell.angle_gamma   90.00
#
_symmetry.space_group_name_H-M   'P 1'
#
loop_
_entity.id
_entity.type
_entity.pdbx_description
1 polymer ?
#
loop_
_entity_poly.entity_id
_entity_poly.type
_entity_poly.pdbx_seq_one_letter_code
_entity_poly.pdbx_strand_id
1 'polypeptide(L)'
;MNLEDTLTERPKLIQEVAILLKKIIQKNFPDLEEHVYGNKIFTVLYSKENPTQVVCGIQTSEKHCLLFLHKTGEVDTNGLTLEGKGKSAKHVKFRLPKEIDEKVLTCVLSQIYDKV
;
A
#
# COMPACT_ATOMS: atom_id res chain seq x y z
N MET A 1 -7.17 -11.91 10.88
CA MET A 1 -6.04 -11.00 11.08
C MET A 1 -6.16 -9.91 10.02
N ASN A 2 -5.99 -8.67 10.42
CA ASN A 2 -6.01 -7.50 9.53
C ASN A 2 -4.73 -6.66 9.71
N LEU A 3 -4.63 -5.53 8.99
CA LEU A 3 -3.50 -4.61 9.11
C LEU A 3 -3.26 -4.19 10.56
N GLU A 4 -4.29 -3.77 11.27
CA GLU A 4 -4.20 -3.27 12.64
C GLU A 4 -3.60 -4.31 13.60
N ASP A 5 -3.95 -5.58 13.43
CA ASP A 5 -3.36 -6.68 14.19
C ASP A 5 -1.84 -6.78 14.00
N THR A 6 -1.31 -6.34 12.86
CA THR A 6 0.13 -6.35 12.53
C THR A 6 0.90 -5.13 13.06
N LEU A 7 0.20 -4.13 13.60
CA LEU A 7 0.78 -2.83 13.97
C LEU A 7 1.13 -2.69 15.45
N THR A 8 0.69 -3.63 16.30
CA THR A 8 0.75 -3.54 17.78
C THR A 8 2.13 -3.19 18.33
N GLU A 9 3.21 -3.70 17.73
CA GLU A 9 4.59 -3.46 18.16
C GLU A 9 5.31 -2.35 17.37
N ARG A 10 4.62 -1.68 16.43
CA ARG A 10 5.22 -0.63 15.60
C ARG A 10 5.20 0.73 16.29
N PRO A 11 6.15 1.63 16.00
CA PRO A 11 6.09 2.99 16.52
C PRO A 11 4.82 3.72 16.10
N LYS A 12 4.26 4.57 16.98
CA LYS A 12 2.98 5.27 16.77
C LYS A 12 2.90 5.98 15.40
N LEU A 13 3.97 6.68 15.01
CA LEU A 13 4.03 7.35 13.70
C LEU A 13 3.89 6.37 12.53
N ILE A 14 4.46 5.17 12.63
CA ILE A 14 4.33 4.15 11.59
C ILE A 14 2.91 3.57 11.57
N GLN A 15 2.30 3.39 12.74
CA GLN A 15 0.89 2.98 12.82
C GLN A 15 -0.02 4.03 12.16
N GLU A 16 0.18 5.32 12.45
CA GLU A 16 -0.58 6.43 11.86
C GLU A 16 -0.47 6.44 10.33
N VAL A 17 0.74 6.26 9.79
CA VAL A 17 0.98 6.18 8.34
C VAL A 17 0.23 4.99 7.73
N ALA A 18 0.36 3.79 8.31
CA ALA A 18 -0.28 2.58 7.80
C ALA A 18 -1.82 2.68 7.85
N ILE A 19 -2.37 3.21 8.95
CA ILE A 19 -3.81 3.43 9.11
C ILE A 19 -4.32 4.48 8.12
N LEU A 20 -3.56 5.56 7.88
CA LEU A 20 -3.94 6.58 6.90
C LEU A 20 -3.97 5.99 5.47
N LEU A 21 -2.95 5.23 5.09
CA LEU A 21 -2.93 4.53 3.80
C LEU A 21 -4.14 3.58 3.65
N LYS A 22 -4.42 2.76 4.66
CA LYS A 22 -5.59 1.88 4.67
C LYS A 22 -6.91 2.65 4.49
N LYS A 23 -7.09 3.75 5.22
CA LYS A 23 -8.28 4.61 5.10
C LYS A 23 -8.43 5.16 3.69
N ILE A 24 -7.35 5.62 3.06
CA ILE A 24 -7.38 6.13 1.68
C ILE A 24 -7.76 5.01 0.71
N ILE A 25 -7.17 3.82 0.86
CA ILE A 25 -7.48 2.66 0.01
C ILE A 25 -8.95 2.27 0.14
N GLN A 26 -9.44 2.01 1.36
CA GLN A 26 -10.81 1.54 1.59
C GLN A 26 -11.88 2.60 1.24
N LYS A 27 -11.56 3.88 1.40
CA LYS A 27 -12.46 4.98 1.01
C LYS A 27 -12.67 5.03 -0.50
N ASN A 28 -11.62 4.78 -1.29
CA ASN A 28 -11.68 4.92 -2.75
C ASN A 28 -11.96 3.59 -3.47
N PHE A 29 -11.62 2.46 -2.85
CA PHE A 29 -11.76 1.12 -3.41
C PHE A 29 -12.35 0.16 -2.35
N PRO A 30 -13.64 0.33 -1.99
CA PRO A 30 -14.27 -0.37 -0.87
C PRO A 30 -14.46 -1.87 -1.10
N ASP A 31 -14.31 -2.33 -2.34
CA ASP A 31 -14.41 -3.72 -2.76
C ASP A 31 -13.09 -4.50 -2.67
N LEU A 32 -11.98 -3.83 -2.34
CA LEU A 32 -10.70 -4.52 -2.17
C LEU A 32 -10.68 -5.35 -0.89
N GLU A 33 -10.33 -6.62 -1.06
CA GLU A 33 -10.16 -7.56 0.03
C GLU A 33 -8.74 -7.47 0.61
N GLU A 34 -8.67 -7.52 1.94
CA GLU A 34 -7.42 -7.45 2.68
C GLU A 34 -6.90 -8.86 2.99
N HIS A 35 -5.65 -9.14 2.59
CA HIS A 35 -5.00 -10.42 2.84
C HIS A 35 -3.64 -10.20 3.53
N VAL A 36 -3.49 -10.78 4.72
CA VAL A 36 -2.27 -10.66 5.51
C VAL A 36 -1.35 -11.86 5.25
N TYR A 37 -0.10 -11.58 4.89
CA TYR A 37 0.94 -12.56 4.62
C TYR A 37 2.17 -12.34 5.50
N GLY A 38 2.87 -13.43 5.80
CA GLY A 38 4.11 -13.40 6.59
C GLY A 38 3.90 -13.79 8.06
N ASN A 39 5.02 -13.98 8.77
CA ASN A 39 5.05 -14.41 10.17
C ASN A 39 5.95 -13.56 11.08
N LYS A 40 6.91 -12.83 10.51
CA LYS A 40 7.80 -11.87 11.21
C LYS A 40 7.72 -10.47 10.61
N ILE A 41 7.62 -10.41 9.28
CA ILE A 41 7.36 -9.20 8.52
C ILE A 41 6.03 -9.42 7.83
N PHE A 42 5.02 -8.69 8.30
CA PHE A 42 3.68 -8.78 7.74
C PHE A 42 3.57 -7.87 6.52
N THR A 43 3.02 -8.42 5.45
CA THR A 43 2.62 -7.69 4.25
C THR A 43 1.13 -7.86 4.08
N VAL A 44 0.43 -6.74 3.99
CA VAL A 44 -1.02 -6.71 3.81
C VAL A 44 -1.30 -6.32 2.38
N LEU A 45 -1.83 -7.25 1.59
CA LEU A 45 -2.16 -7.02 0.19
C LEU A 45 -3.65 -6.71 0.05
N TYR A 46 -3.96 -5.74 -0.81
CA TYR A 46 -5.31 -5.36 -1.18
C TYR A 46 -5.58 -5.85 -2.60
N SER A 47 -6.55 -6.75 -2.74
CA SER A 47 -6.82 -7.45 -4.00
C SER A 47 -8.28 -7.29 -4.42
N LYS A 48 -8.52 -7.25 -5.72
CA LYS A 48 -9.85 -7.11 -6.31
C LYS A 48 -10.38 -8.48 -6.70
N GLU A 49 -11.58 -8.85 -6.24
CA GLU A 49 -12.28 -10.12 -6.52
C GLU A 49 -11.59 -11.41 -6.03
N ASN A 50 -10.26 -11.54 -6.13
CA ASN A 50 -9.51 -12.69 -5.68
C ASN A 50 -8.07 -12.35 -5.28
N PRO A 51 -7.38 -13.19 -4.48
CA PRO A 51 -6.06 -12.88 -3.91
C PRO A 51 -4.91 -12.73 -4.93
N THR A 52 -5.10 -13.10 -6.20
CA THR A 52 -4.07 -13.00 -7.24
C THR A 52 -4.12 -11.67 -7.99
N GLN A 53 -5.24 -10.96 -7.88
CA GLN A 53 -5.49 -9.67 -8.52
C GLN A 53 -5.13 -8.52 -7.56
N VAL A 54 -3.83 -8.43 -7.26
CA VAL A 54 -3.30 -7.47 -6.28
C VAL A 54 -3.20 -6.07 -6.88
N VAL A 55 -3.82 -5.10 -6.21
CA VAL A 55 -3.74 -3.67 -6.57
C VAL A 55 -2.55 -3.03 -5.86
N CYS A 56 -2.46 -3.20 -4.55
CA CYS A 56 -1.39 -2.62 -3.74
C CYS A 56 -1.11 -3.44 -2.47
N GLY A 57 -0.04 -3.08 -1.77
CA GLY A 57 0.31 -3.73 -0.51
C GLY A 57 0.93 -2.77 0.50
N ILE A 58 0.60 -2.94 1.78
CA ILE A 58 1.20 -2.21 2.89
C ILE A 58 2.14 -3.16 3.66
N GLN A 59 3.37 -2.73 3.88
CA GLN A 59 4.32 -3.41 4.75
C GLN A 59 4.94 -2.40 5.71
N THR A 60 5.00 -2.75 6.99
CA THR A 60 5.57 -1.88 8.01
C THR A 60 6.89 -2.41 8.56
N SER A 61 7.78 -1.50 8.90
CA SER A 61 8.99 -1.75 9.67
C SER A 61 9.02 -0.84 10.90
N GLU A 62 10.09 -0.91 11.70
CA GLU A 62 10.28 0.02 12.81
C GLU A 62 10.51 1.47 12.36
N LYS A 63 10.93 1.71 11.11
CA LYS A 63 11.39 3.04 10.67
C LYS A 63 10.55 3.65 9.57
N HIS A 64 9.76 2.86 8.88
CA HIS A 64 8.99 3.29 7.71
C HIS A 64 7.86 2.31 7.37
N CYS A 65 6.90 2.82 6.62
CA CYS A 65 5.86 2.08 5.95
C CYS A 65 6.13 2.07 4.43
N LEU A 66 6.03 0.91 3.80
CA LEU A 66 6.13 0.75 2.35
C LEU A 66 4.73 0.55 1.79
N LEU A 67 4.40 1.33 0.76
CA LEU A 67 3.26 1.05 -0.10
C LEU A 67 3.77 0.45 -1.41
N PHE A 68 3.56 -0.85 -1.58
CA PHE A 68 3.81 -1.55 -2.83
C PHE A 68 2.72 -1.22 -3.85
N LEU A 69 3.15 -0.90 -5.07
CA LEU A 69 2.33 -0.60 -6.22
C LEU A 69 2.66 -1.62 -7.32
N HIS A 70 1.65 -2.35 -7.76
CA HIS A 70 1.75 -3.31 -8.85
C HIS A 70 1.55 -2.61 -10.20
N LYS A 71 1.97 -3.24 -11.29
CA LYS A 71 1.79 -2.73 -12.67
C LYS A 71 2.35 -1.31 -12.87
N THR A 72 3.36 -0.91 -12.10
CA THR A 72 3.99 0.43 -12.19
C THR A 72 4.70 0.72 -13.50
N GLY A 73 4.94 -0.31 -14.34
CA GLY A 73 5.41 -0.13 -15.72
C GLY A 73 4.30 0.16 -16.73
N GLU A 74 3.04 0.11 -16.31
CA GLU A 74 1.85 0.22 -17.17
C GLU A 74 0.96 1.43 -16.82
N VAL A 75 1.33 2.20 -15.79
CA VAL A 75 0.57 3.36 -15.27
C VAL A 75 1.45 4.59 -15.17
N ASP A 76 0.85 5.77 -15.27
CA ASP A 76 1.53 7.02 -14.94
C ASP A 76 1.61 7.16 -13.42
N THR A 77 2.83 7.27 -12.90
CA THR A 77 3.09 7.39 -11.47
C THR A 77 2.85 8.79 -10.93
N ASN A 78 2.47 9.75 -11.77
CA ASN A 78 2.14 11.13 -11.40
C ASN A 78 3.20 11.78 -10.51
N GLY A 79 4.48 11.51 -10.80
CA GLY A 79 5.61 12.04 -10.04
C GLY A 79 5.89 11.36 -8.70
N LEU A 80 5.22 10.26 -8.34
CA LEU A 80 5.59 9.47 -7.17
C LEU A 80 7.03 8.96 -7.29
N THR A 81 7.83 9.24 -6.26
CA THR A 81 9.19 8.69 -6.14
C THR A 81 9.11 7.21 -5.78
N LEU A 82 9.12 6.37 -6.80
CA LEU A 82 9.12 4.92 -6.64
C LEU A 82 10.52 4.38 -6.35
N GLU A 83 10.62 3.54 -5.33
CA GLU A 83 11.80 2.78 -4.98
C GLU A 83 11.64 1.29 -5.35
N GLY A 84 12.76 0.59 -5.53
CA GLY A 84 12.81 -0.85 -5.83
C GLY A 84 13.28 -1.18 -7.25
N LYS A 85 13.96 -2.32 -7.38
CA LYS A 85 14.50 -2.84 -8.65
C LYS A 85 13.55 -3.82 -9.37
N GLY A 86 12.38 -4.09 -8.78
CA GLY A 86 11.41 -5.04 -9.34
C GLY A 86 10.80 -4.53 -10.65
N LYS A 87 10.66 -5.44 -11.63
CA LYS A 87 10.10 -5.12 -12.95
C LYS A 87 8.60 -4.75 -12.89
N SER A 88 7.86 -5.39 -11.98
CA SER A 88 6.39 -5.31 -11.94
C SER A 88 5.82 -4.71 -10.65
N ALA A 89 6.63 -4.64 -9.60
CA ALA A 89 6.24 -4.04 -8.32
C ALA A 89 7.35 -3.14 -7.82
N LYS A 90 6.99 -1.89 -7.55
CA LYS A 90 7.83 -0.88 -6.88
C LYS A 90 7.10 -0.43 -5.62
N HIS A 91 7.74 0.37 -4.79
CA HIS A 91 7.11 0.87 -3.58
C HIS A 91 7.40 2.35 -3.35
N VAL A 92 6.51 3.01 -2.62
CA VAL A 92 6.75 4.32 -2.02
C VAL A 92 7.05 4.12 -0.55
N LYS A 93 8.08 4.82 -0.04
CA LYS A 93 8.46 4.77 1.37
C LYS A 93 7.92 6.00 2.09
N PHE A 94 7.16 5.76 3.16
CA PHE A 94 6.62 6.79 4.04
C PHE A 94 7.17 6.61 5.45
N ARG A 95 7.52 7.71 6.10
CA ARG A 95 7.95 7.81 7.51
C ARG A 95 6.97 8.66 8.32
N LEU A 96 6.26 9.59 7.67
CA LEU A 96 5.36 10.53 8.31
C LEU A 96 4.04 10.66 7.52
N PRO A 97 2.88 10.84 8.19
CA PRO A 97 1.60 10.98 7.50
C PRO A 97 1.56 12.11 6.48
N LYS A 98 2.26 13.22 6.75
CA LYS A 98 2.33 14.40 5.88
C LYS A 98 3.02 14.16 4.52
N GLU A 99 3.72 13.05 4.37
CA GLU A 99 4.36 12.67 3.09
C GLU A 99 3.34 12.05 2.13
N ILE A 100 2.13 11.71 2.60
CA ILE A 100 1.08 11.12 1.78
C ILE A 100 0.29 12.22 1.09
N ASP A 101 0.43 12.31 -0.22
CA ASP A 101 -0.47 13.07 -1.08
C ASP A 101 -1.63 12.15 -1.52
N GLU A 102 -2.78 12.29 -0.85
CA GLU A 102 -3.97 11.47 -1.13
C GLU A 102 -4.44 11.60 -2.59
N LYS A 103 -4.30 12.77 -3.21
CA LYS A 103 -4.78 12.99 -4.59
C LYS A 103 -3.90 12.24 -5.58
N VAL A 104 -2.58 12.41 -5.47
CA VAL A 104 -1.61 11.72 -6.32
C VAL A 104 -1.75 10.21 -6.12
N LEU A 105 -1.82 9.77 -4.86
CA LEU A 105 -1.91 8.35 -4.54
C LEU A 105 -3.18 7.71 -5.12
N THR A 106 -4.34 8.35 -4.96
CA THR A 106 -5.61 7.85 -5.48
C THR A 106 -5.59 7.78 -7.01
N CYS A 107 -5.01 8.78 -7.68
CA CYS A 107 -4.89 8.80 -9.14
C CYS A 107 -4.00 7.67 -9.69
N VAL A 108 -2.94 7.29 -8.97
CA VAL A 108 -2.09 6.15 -9.36
C VAL A 108 -2.79 4.83 -9.07
N LEU A 109 -3.42 4.68 -7.89
CA LEU A 109 -4.13 3.46 -7.52
C LEU A 109 -5.33 3.18 -8.44
N SER A 110 -6.06 4.20 -8.90
CA SER A 110 -7.19 4.00 -9.82
C SER A 110 -6.73 3.41 -11.15
N GLN A 111 -5.62 3.89 -11.70
CA GLN A 111 -5.05 3.33 -12.93
C GLN A 111 -4.62 1.87 -12.78
N ILE A 112 -4.11 1.49 -11.60
CA ILE A 112 -3.74 0.10 -11.31
C ILE A 112 -5.01 -0.75 -11.16
N TYR A 113 -5.99 -0.25 -10.38
CA TYR A 113 -7.27 -0.91 -10.14
C TYR A 113 -8.02 -1.22 -11.45
N ASP A 114 -7.99 -0.32 -12.43
CA ASP A 114 -8.65 -0.52 -13.73
C ASP A 114 -7.96 -1.57 -14.62
N LYS A 115 -6.70 -1.90 -14.32
CA LYS A 115 -5.91 -2.88 -15.08
C LYS A 115 -5.93 -4.27 -14.46
N VAL A 116 -6.34 -4.38 -13.21
CA VAL A 116 -6.46 -5.59 -12.39
C VAL A 116 -7.86 -6.17 -12.58
#